data_AF-A0A2N6EYN1-F1
#
_entry.id   AF-A0A2N6EYN1-F1
#
_cell.length_a   1.000
_cell.length_b   1.000
_cell.length_c   1.000
_cell.angle_alpha   90.00
_cell.angle_beta   90.00
_cell.angle_gamma   90.00
#
_symmetry.space_group_name_H-M   'P 1'
#
loop_
_entity.id
_entity.type
_entity.pdbx_description
1 polymer ?
#
loop_
_entity_poly.entity_id
_entity_poly.type
_entity_poly.pdbx_seq_one_letter_code
_entity_poly.pdbx_strand_id
1 'polypeptide(L)'
;MAENLAPPKISPLFLSRFTVDSTAPFERHLNRLEVEIGREDYAGLKRVERIDPSPPETFFAGMEELTGRLLKTTQNNYNRDLLQRMGIRVYLDVPRYHVYYSWAGCCLRFVPVWRERVLQLFFHDLPLADLDWRDCGAVLPGFRCRFIADGAGGSLLLENSSLSSTLPLLTVSHGPYDPHTLDVALYFLRFGRGRAALINLGFSGREPLSDGNLQHLKRWNLPLNPSNIDVIYPYVDADGHPYCYKQEEGLSRFVGCLNGAEPDLILDLHGYVGTHPEDQRVLVGLGGLPPYPRAAELGRLSERGGVFHLLPDGRLRRGLKMVRELSEELYVQFCEEPHRAYHFAVLGGLQLIGRSFDPRDEVASLLEGEERNFLPADNVRWLPSAGANAVQRINAGRLFSRPQCLHVEIPTWVRRRIALRMKELAITDSLESSGL
;
A
#
# COMPACT_ATOMS: atom_id res chain seq x y z
N MET A 1 -11.74 22.76 -34.44
CA MET A 1 -10.83 21.66 -34.76
C MET A 1 -10.64 20.86 -33.48
N ALA A 2 -11.39 19.77 -33.33
CA ALA A 2 -11.25 18.86 -32.20
C ALA A 2 -10.12 17.89 -32.55
N GLU A 3 -9.06 17.87 -31.75
CA GLU A 3 -7.93 16.97 -31.95
C GLU A 3 -8.41 15.52 -31.86
N ASN A 4 -8.12 14.74 -32.91
CA ASN A 4 -8.19 13.29 -32.93
C ASN A 4 -7.11 12.73 -31.98
N LEU A 5 -7.36 12.79 -30.67
CA LEU A 5 -6.65 11.97 -29.71
C LEU A 5 -7.21 10.56 -29.83
N ALA A 6 -6.36 9.59 -30.16
CA ALA A 6 -6.70 8.18 -30.05
C ALA A 6 -7.32 7.93 -28.66
N PRO A 7 -8.39 7.12 -28.53
CA PRO A 7 -8.97 6.83 -27.23
C PRO A 7 -7.85 6.32 -26.31
N PRO A 8 -7.79 6.80 -25.05
CA PRO A 8 -6.75 6.34 -24.14
C PRO A 8 -6.84 4.81 -24.07
N LYS A 9 -5.70 4.12 -24.20
CA LYS A 9 -5.61 2.64 -24.09
C LYS A 9 -6.10 2.12 -22.72
N ILE A 10 -6.36 3.03 -21.79
CA ILE A 10 -6.76 2.80 -20.41
C ILE A 10 -8.08 3.52 -20.18
N SER A 11 -9.00 2.91 -19.42
CA SER A 11 -10.22 3.60 -18.99
C SER A 11 -9.88 4.87 -18.20
N PRO A 12 -10.57 6.02 -18.44
CA PRO A 12 -10.41 7.23 -17.64
C PRO A 12 -10.57 7.02 -16.13
N LEU A 13 -11.25 5.93 -15.72
CA LEU A 13 -11.38 5.47 -14.33
C LEU A 13 -10.05 5.16 -13.64
N PHE A 14 -8.96 4.98 -14.38
CA PHE A 14 -7.63 4.71 -13.85
C PHE A 14 -6.66 5.91 -14.02
N LEU A 15 -7.15 7.04 -14.55
CA LEU A 15 -6.38 8.26 -14.79
C LEU A 15 -6.84 9.38 -13.85
N SER A 16 -6.11 9.58 -12.76
CA SER A 16 -6.40 10.65 -11.81
C SER A 16 -5.96 12.00 -12.30
N ARG A 17 -6.92 12.93 -12.36
CA ARG A 17 -6.68 14.36 -12.56
C ARG A 17 -7.31 15.13 -11.41
N PHE A 18 -6.81 14.91 -10.21
CA PHE A 18 -7.24 15.69 -9.05
C PHE A 18 -6.61 17.10 -9.10
N THR A 19 -7.48 18.11 -8.99
CA THR A 19 -7.09 19.52 -8.91
C THR A 19 -7.55 20.06 -7.56
N VAL A 20 -6.63 20.67 -6.81
CA VAL A 20 -6.93 21.36 -5.54
C VAL A 20 -7.39 22.77 -5.87
N ASP A 21 -8.36 23.30 -5.12
CA ASP A 21 -8.62 24.74 -5.13
C ASP A 21 -7.36 25.48 -4.65
N SER A 22 -6.76 26.25 -5.58
CA SER A 22 -5.56 27.03 -5.29
C SER A 22 -5.74 28.09 -4.19
N THR A 23 -6.99 28.50 -3.89
CA THR A 23 -7.33 29.42 -2.81
C THR A 23 -7.43 28.73 -1.46
N ALA A 24 -7.58 27.41 -1.45
CA ALA A 24 -7.68 26.57 -0.26
C ALA A 24 -6.70 25.38 -0.35
N PRO A 25 -5.38 25.61 -0.50
CA PRO A 25 -4.42 24.54 -0.81
C PRO A 25 -4.23 23.52 0.31
N PHE A 26 -4.73 23.84 1.52
CA PHE A 26 -4.74 22.96 2.68
C PHE A 26 -6.09 22.31 2.94
N GLU A 27 -7.12 22.61 2.13
CA GLU A 27 -8.39 21.93 2.20
C GLU A 27 -8.18 20.49 1.72
N ARG A 28 -8.27 19.59 2.69
CA ARG A 28 -8.10 18.16 2.50
C ARG A 28 -9.46 17.61 2.12
N HIS A 29 -9.72 17.42 0.84
CA HIS A 29 -10.89 16.63 0.46
C HIS A 29 -10.65 15.15 0.86
N LEU A 30 -9.48 14.60 0.50
CA LEU A 30 -9.23 13.16 0.57
C LEU A 30 -8.73 12.63 1.93
N ASN A 31 -7.71 13.24 2.53
CA ASN A 31 -7.13 12.75 3.79
C ASN A 31 -8.08 12.94 4.99
N ARG A 32 -9.03 13.87 4.86
CA ARG A 32 -9.96 14.20 5.92
C ARG A 32 -11.03 13.12 6.07
N LEU A 33 -11.52 12.52 4.98
CA LEU A 33 -12.42 11.37 5.08
C LEU A 33 -11.78 10.18 5.83
N GLU A 34 -10.49 9.92 5.58
CA GLU A 34 -9.76 8.82 6.22
C GLU A 34 -9.55 9.07 7.71
N VAL A 35 -9.24 10.32 8.07
CA VAL A 35 -9.07 10.76 9.45
C VAL A 35 -10.41 10.93 10.17
N GLU A 36 -11.49 11.34 9.50
CA GLU A 36 -12.78 11.62 10.16
C GLU A 36 -13.67 10.39 10.30
N ILE A 37 -13.74 9.51 9.29
CA ILE A 37 -14.48 8.25 9.38
C ILE A 37 -13.72 7.26 10.26
N GLY A 38 -12.39 7.19 10.12
CA GLY A 38 -11.55 6.27 10.88
C GLY A 38 -11.12 6.78 12.26
N ARG A 39 -11.05 8.09 12.49
CA ARG A 39 -10.38 8.71 13.66
C ARG A 39 -8.95 8.19 13.87
N GLU A 40 -8.23 7.85 12.81
CA GLU A 40 -6.87 7.31 12.91
C GLU A 40 -5.86 8.41 13.26
N ASP A 41 -5.10 8.19 14.34
CA ASP A 41 -4.04 9.11 14.75
C ASP A 41 -2.76 8.81 13.96
N TYR A 42 -2.50 9.69 13.00
CA TYR A 42 -1.32 9.64 12.15
C TYR A 42 -0.23 10.64 12.57
N ALA A 43 -0.31 11.20 13.79
CA ALA A 43 0.66 12.17 14.30
C ALA A 43 2.12 11.66 14.26
N GLY A 44 2.31 10.34 14.33
CA GLY A 44 3.62 9.69 14.34
C GLY A 44 4.12 9.17 12.99
N LEU A 45 3.37 9.29 11.88
CA LEU A 45 3.80 8.75 10.58
C LEU A 45 4.99 9.49 10.02
N LYS A 46 4.85 10.81 9.95
CA LYS A 46 5.78 11.73 9.31
C LYS A 46 5.99 12.98 10.12
N ARG A 47 7.14 13.60 9.92
CA ARG A 47 7.43 14.93 10.43
C ARG A 47 7.91 15.82 9.28
N VAL A 48 7.38 17.03 9.24
CA VAL A 48 7.87 18.06 8.32
C VAL A 48 8.73 19.03 9.09
N GLU A 49 9.90 19.30 8.55
CA GLU A 49 10.87 20.20 9.15
C GLU A 49 11.28 21.25 8.12
N ARG A 50 11.38 22.50 8.56
CA ARG A 50 12.04 23.55 7.78
C ARG A 50 13.51 23.57 8.18
N ILE A 51 14.39 23.45 7.20
CA ILE A 51 15.83 23.51 7.40
C ILE A 51 16.28 24.96 7.23
N ASP A 52 16.85 25.53 8.29
CA ASP A 52 17.28 26.93 8.35
C ASP A 52 18.66 27.01 9.03
N PRO A 53 19.71 27.54 8.36
CA PRO A 53 19.72 28.04 6.98
C PRO A 53 19.50 26.94 5.94
N SER A 54 19.01 27.33 4.75
CA SER A 54 18.86 26.39 3.64
C SER A 54 20.23 25.78 3.28
N PRO A 55 20.33 24.45 3.09
CA PRO A 55 21.59 23.82 2.71
C PRO A 55 22.09 24.30 1.34
N PRO A 56 23.42 24.34 1.11
CA PRO A 56 23.99 24.61 -0.20
C PRO A 56 23.76 23.43 -1.17
N GLU A 57 23.89 23.65 -2.48
CA GLU A 57 23.69 22.59 -3.49
C GLU A 57 24.56 21.34 -3.27
N THR A 58 25.77 21.51 -2.73
CA THR A 58 26.69 20.41 -2.41
C THR A 58 26.14 19.45 -1.36
N PHE A 59 25.21 19.88 -0.50
CA PHE A 59 24.51 19.00 0.45
C PHE A 59 23.70 17.92 -0.27
N PHE A 60 23.14 18.23 -1.44
CA PHE A 60 22.28 17.34 -2.20
C PHE A 60 23.05 16.44 -3.18
N ALA A 61 24.38 16.58 -3.29
CA ALA A 61 25.19 15.88 -4.31
C ALA A 61 25.12 14.35 -4.22
N GLY A 62 24.84 13.80 -3.03
CA GLY A 62 24.68 12.35 -2.80
C GLY A 62 23.23 11.86 -2.82
N MET A 63 22.26 12.71 -3.15
CA MET A 63 20.83 12.39 -3.13
C MET A 63 20.29 12.15 -4.54
N GLU A 64 19.26 11.32 -4.67
CA GLU A 64 18.56 11.12 -5.94
C GLU A 64 17.65 12.32 -6.22
N GLU A 65 17.80 12.95 -7.38
CA GLU A 65 16.93 14.04 -7.80
C GLU A 65 15.65 13.46 -8.43
N LEU A 66 14.50 13.74 -7.80
CA LEU A 66 13.21 13.15 -8.17
C LEU A 66 12.30 14.07 -8.97
N THR A 67 12.66 15.34 -9.16
CA THR A 67 11.76 16.38 -9.70
C THR A 67 11.22 16.00 -11.07
N GLY A 68 12.12 15.61 -11.98
CA GLY A 68 11.73 15.26 -13.35
C GLY A 68 10.77 14.05 -13.40
N ARG A 69 11.01 13.05 -12.54
CA ARG A 69 10.13 11.88 -12.41
C ARG A 69 8.78 12.30 -11.85
N LEU A 70 8.78 13.07 -10.77
CA LEU A 70 7.59 13.58 -10.09
C LEU A 70 6.68 14.38 -11.02
N LEU A 71 7.24 15.30 -11.81
CA LEU A 71 6.46 16.10 -12.74
C LEU A 71 5.77 15.26 -13.82
N LYS A 72 6.39 14.16 -14.24
CA LYS A 72 5.85 13.24 -15.25
C LYS A 72 4.76 12.32 -14.70
N THR A 73 4.87 11.91 -13.44
CA THR A 73 4.04 10.85 -12.87
C THR A 73 3.00 11.33 -11.87
N THR A 74 3.18 12.51 -11.24
CA THR A 74 2.23 13.02 -10.24
C THR A 74 0.86 13.21 -10.85
N GLN A 75 -0.18 12.75 -10.18
CA GLN A 75 -1.57 13.00 -10.57
C GLN A 75 -2.21 14.19 -9.83
N ASN A 76 -1.46 14.84 -8.93
CA ASN A 76 -1.87 16.09 -8.28
C ASN A 76 -1.34 17.26 -9.11
N ASN A 77 -2.21 17.78 -9.98
CA ASN A 77 -1.86 18.89 -10.88
C ASN A 77 -1.49 20.15 -10.09
N TYR A 78 -2.15 20.40 -8.96
CA TYR A 78 -1.81 21.54 -8.10
C TYR A 78 -0.35 21.50 -7.62
N ASN A 79 0.11 20.36 -7.08
CA ASN A 79 1.50 20.20 -6.65
C ASN A 79 2.46 20.23 -7.85
N ARG A 80 2.07 19.68 -9.00
CA ARG A 80 2.88 19.76 -10.23
C ARG A 80 3.13 21.21 -10.64
N ASP A 81 2.07 21.99 -10.76
CA ASP A 81 2.12 23.40 -11.15
C ASP A 81 2.87 24.22 -10.09
N LEU A 82 2.71 23.89 -8.81
CA LEU A 82 3.43 24.52 -7.72
C LEU A 82 4.94 24.26 -7.81
N LEU A 83 5.36 23.00 -8.01
CA LEU A 83 6.76 22.63 -8.17
C LEU A 83 7.40 23.39 -9.33
N GLN A 84 6.72 23.47 -10.48
CA GLN A 84 7.19 24.19 -11.65
C GLN A 84 7.27 25.70 -11.42
N ARG A 85 6.19 26.31 -10.92
CA ARG A 85 6.09 27.76 -10.71
C ARG A 85 7.09 28.28 -9.69
N MET A 86 7.34 27.53 -8.62
CA MET A 86 8.28 27.92 -7.56
C MET A 86 9.72 27.46 -7.82
N GLY A 87 9.95 26.70 -8.90
CA GLY A 87 11.26 26.11 -9.18
C GLY A 87 11.75 25.17 -8.07
N ILE A 88 10.81 24.45 -7.43
CA ILE A 88 11.13 23.52 -6.34
C ILE A 88 11.80 22.28 -6.92
N ARG A 89 12.96 21.94 -6.36
CA ARG A 89 13.67 20.70 -6.62
C ARG A 89 13.43 19.71 -5.49
N VAL A 90 13.11 18.48 -5.85
CA VAL A 90 12.84 17.39 -4.91
C VAL A 90 14.00 16.40 -4.93
N TYR A 91 14.53 16.09 -3.76
CA TYR A 91 15.64 15.16 -3.58
C TYR A 91 15.25 14.05 -2.60
N LEU A 92 15.79 12.86 -2.80
CA LEU A 92 15.66 11.72 -1.90
C LEU A 92 17.03 11.34 -1.35
N ASP A 93 17.20 11.47 -0.03
CA ASP A 93 18.26 10.78 0.71
C ASP A 93 17.86 9.31 0.78
N VAL A 94 18.33 8.53 -0.19
CA VAL A 94 17.94 7.12 -0.38
C VAL A 94 18.18 6.30 0.90
N PRO A 95 19.37 6.28 1.52
CA PRO A 95 19.60 5.49 2.74
C PRO A 95 18.62 5.77 3.88
N ARG A 96 18.26 7.04 4.11
CA ARG A 96 17.35 7.42 5.21
C ARG A 96 15.89 7.46 4.80
N TYR A 97 15.61 7.44 3.51
CA TYR A 97 14.29 7.70 2.95
C TYR A 97 13.76 9.11 3.29
N HIS A 98 14.64 10.11 3.43
CA HIS A 98 14.23 11.49 3.68
C HIS A 98 13.99 12.21 2.37
N VAL A 99 12.84 12.88 2.23
CA VAL A 99 12.53 13.66 1.02
C VAL A 99 12.75 15.14 1.32
N TYR A 100 13.52 15.81 0.47
CA TYR A 100 13.82 17.22 0.58
C TYR A 100 13.15 17.99 -0.55
N TYR A 101 12.51 19.10 -0.22
CA TYR A 101 11.98 20.07 -1.18
C TYR A 101 12.81 21.35 -1.02
N SER A 102 13.55 21.74 -2.05
CA SER A 102 14.50 22.85 -2.01
C SER A 102 14.17 23.89 -3.08
N TRP A 103 14.16 25.18 -2.71
CA TRP A 103 14.02 26.31 -3.62
C TRP A 103 14.69 27.56 -3.01
N ALA A 104 14.63 28.70 -3.70
CA ALA A 104 15.36 29.91 -3.33
C ALA A 104 15.20 30.30 -1.84
N GLY A 105 16.26 30.05 -1.06
CA GLY A 105 16.35 30.40 0.36
C GLY A 105 15.54 29.52 1.31
N CYS A 106 14.98 28.39 0.85
CA CYS A 106 14.17 27.53 1.70
C CYS A 106 14.37 26.05 1.37
N CYS A 107 14.38 25.23 2.42
CA CYS A 107 14.43 23.79 2.30
C CYS A 107 13.48 23.18 3.33
N LEU A 108 12.63 22.25 2.87
CA LEU A 108 11.83 21.39 3.71
C LEU A 108 12.40 19.98 3.69
N ARG A 109 12.34 19.31 4.82
CA ARG A 109 12.63 17.89 4.98
C ARG A 109 11.40 17.15 5.47
N PHE A 110 11.05 16.07 4.80
CA PHE A 110 10.03 15.11 5.20
C PHE A 110 10.74 13.88 5.76
N VAL A 111 10.51 13.63 7.05
CA VAL A 111 11.09 12.52 7.79
C VAL A 111 10.03 11.42 7.96
N PRO A 112 10.27 10.19 7.48
CA PRO A 112 9.35 9.06 7.63
C PRO A 112 9.48 8.45 9.04
N VAL A 113 9.12 9.22 10.06
CA VAL A 113 9.34 8.89 11.49
C VAL A 113 8.87 7.49 11.85
N TRP A 114 7.71 7.07 11.37
CA TRP A 114 7.20 5.73 11.66
C TRP A 114 8.06 4.63 11.04
N ARG A 115 8.55 4.84 9.82
CA ARG A 115 9.45 3.89 9.17
C ARG A 115 10.72 3.70 9.99
N GLU A 116 11.31 4.81 10.42
CA GLU A 116 12.53 4.78 11.24
C GLU A 116 12.29 4.02 12.55
N ARG A 117 11.16 4.27 13.23
CA ARG A 117 10.78 3.57 14.45
C ARG A 117 10.63 2.07 14.26
N VAL A 118 9.98 1.64 13.17
CA VAL A 118 9.82 0.21 12.87
C VAL A 118 11.18 -0.44 12.64
N LEU A 119 12.08 0.18 11.88
CA LEU A 119 13.41 -0.39 11.67
C LEU A 119 14.23 -0.40 12.97
N GLN A 120 14.18 0.66 13.76
CA GLN A 120 14.83 0.72 15.07
C GLN A 120 14.26 -0.33 16.05
N LEU A 121 12.98 -0.68 15.94
CA LEU A 121 12.39 -1.75 16.74
C LEU A 121 13.07 -3.09 16.44
N PHE A 122 13.34 -3.42 15.18
CA PHE A 122 13.96 -4.69 14.78
C PHE A 122 15.49 -4.70 14.82
N PHE A 123 16.14 -3.55 14.64
CA PHE A 123 17.60 -3.46 14.50
C PHE A 123 18.29 -2.67 15.61
N HIS A 124 17.55 -2.09 16.56
CA HIS A 124 17.99 -1.17 17.61
C HIS A 124 18.54 0.18 17.14
N ASP A 125 18.95 0.28 15.88
CA ASP A 125 19.35 1.50 15.18
C ASP A 125 18.65 1.60 13.82
N LEU A 126 18.76 2.75 13.16
CA LEU A 126 18.28 2.92 11.79
C LEU A 126 19.32 2.32 10.82
N PRO A 127 19.04 1.18 10.15
CA PRO A 127 19.95 0.61 9.18
C PRO A 127 20.03 1.50 7.92
N LEU A 128 21.26 1.74 7.45
CA LEU A 128 21.53 2.55 6.24
C LEU A 128 22.20 1.74 5.12
N ALA A 129 22.54 0.48 5.40
CA ALA A 129 23.19 -0.46 4.48
C ALA A 129 22.74 -1.88 4.84
N ASP A 130 22.95 -2.84 3.93
CA ASP A 130 22.61 -4.25 4.13
C ASP A 130 23.08 -4.77 5.50
N LEU A 131 22.16 -5.38 6.24
CA LEU A 131 22.44 -6.09 7.49
C LEU A 131 22.04 -7.53 7.31
N ASP A 132 22.92 -8.45 7.73
CA ASP A 132 22.64 -9.89 7.67
C ASP A 132 21.58 -10.32 8.70
N TRP A 133 21.10 -11.55 8.55
CA TRP A 133 20.10 -12.17 9.40
C TRP A 133 20.49 -12.10 10.89
N ARG A 134 19.57 -11.61 11.71
CA ARG A 134 19.69 -11.58 13.17
C ARG A 134 18.37 -11.96 13.84
N ASP A 135 18.42 -12.33 15.10
CA ASP A 135 17.21 -12.65 15.86
C ASP A 135 16.34 -11.41 16.07
N CYS A 136 15.01 -11.56 15.96
CA CYS A 136 14.05 -10.46 16.21
C CYS A 136 13.85 -10.17 17.71
N GLY A 137 14.32 -11.06 18.59
CA GLY A 137 14.14 -10.97 20.03
C GLY A 137 12.67 -10.94 20.43
N ALA A 138 12.36 -10.10 21.42
CA ALA A 138 11.01 -9.96 21.97
C ALA A 138 9.99 -9.37 20.97
N VAL A 139 10.44 -8.72 19.90
CA VAL A 139 9.54 -8.13 18.89
C VAL A 139 8.75 -9.21 18.16
N LEU A 140 9.43 -10.31 17.81
CA LEU A 140 8.81 -11.45 17.15
C LEU A 140 9.60 -12.73 17.48
N PRO A 141 9.33 -13.38 18.63
CA PRO A 141 10.07 -14.55 19.07
C PRO A 141 10.02 -15.70 18.06
N GLY A 142 11.16 -16.35 17.82
CA GLY A 142 11.28 -17.44 16.85
C GLY A 142 11.40 -16.98 15.39
N PHE A 143 11.65 -15.70 15.15
CA PHE A 143 11.90 -15.15 13.83
C PHE A 143 13.25 -14.45 13.76
N ARG A 144 13.80 -14.37 12.55
CA ARG A 144 14.98 -13.59 12.20
C ARG A 144 14.59 -12.44 11.28
N CYS A 145 15.29 -11.33 11.39
CA CYS A 145 15.16 -10.18 10.51
C CYS A 145 16.44 -9.92 9.73
N ARG A 146 16.31 -9.39 8.52
CA ARG A 146 17.39 -8.93 7.64
C ARG A 146 17.02 -7.57 7.05
N PHE A 147 17.98 -6.70 6.87
CA PHE A 147 17.77 -5.45 6.14
C PHE A 147 18.52 -5.51 4.80
N ILE A 148 17.84 -5.13 3.72
CA ILE A 148 18.43 -5.03 2.39
C ILE A 148 18.25 -3.61 1.89
N ALA A 149 19.34 -2.90 1.62
CA ALA A 149 19.30 -1.58 1.03
C ALA A 149 18.91 -1.63 -0.46
N ASP A 150 18.20 -0.60 -0.89
CA ASP A 150 17.75 -0.36 -2.26
C ASP A 150 17.40 1.11 -2.48
N GLY A 151 16.88 1.43 -3.67
CA GLY A 151 16.50 2.79 -4.07
C GLY A 151 15.29 3.39 -3.33
N ALA A 152 14.72 2.69 -2.35
CA ALA A 152 13.52 3.08 -1.64
C ALA A 152 13.68 2.97 -0.11
N GLY A 153 14.89 3.28 0.38
CA GLY A 153 15.21 3.25 1.80
C GLY A 153 15.60 1.89 2.35
N GLY A 154 15.46 0.82 1.57
CA GLY A 154 15.68 -0.55 1.99
C GLY A 154 14.44 -1.26 2.55
N SER A 155 14.53 -2.58 2.56
CA SER A 155 13.48 -3.54 2.92
C SER A 155 13.81 -4.28 4.22
N LEU A 156 12.79 -4.48 5.06
CA LEU A 156 12.86 -5.38 6.22
C LEU A 156 12.34 -6.76 5.79
N LEU A 157 13.18 -7.79 5.86
CA LEU A 157 12.77 -9.17 5.63
C LEU A 157 12.63 -9.88 6.97
N LEU A 158 11.57 -10.68 7.14
CA LEU A 158 11.41 -11.57 8.29
C LEU A 158 11.27 -13.01 7.81
N GLU A 159 11.98 -13.92 8.46
CA GLU A 159 11.84 -15.36 8.25
C GLU A 159 11.74 -16.09 9.59
N ASN A 160 11.06 -17.23 9.60
CA ASN A 160 11.01 -18.05 10.81
C ASN A 160 12.36 -18.77 11.02
N SER A 161 12.88 -18.76 12.24
CA SER A 161 14.18 -19.38 12.56
C SER A 161 14.13 -20.90 12.51
N SER A 162 12.96 -21.50 12.74
CA SER A 162 12.69 -22.88 12.39
C SER A 162 12.30 -22.92 10.92
N LEU A 163 13.23 -23.36 10.06
CA LEU A 163 13.15 -23.40 8.59
C LEU A 163 12.05 -24.36 8.06
N SER A 164 10.82 -24.24 8.55
CA SER A 164 9.67 -24.89 7.96
C SER A 164 9.31 -24.11 6.69
N SER A 165 9.41 -24.78 5.54
CA SER A 165 8.95 -24.29 4.23
C SER A 165 7.46 -23.91 4.19
N THR A 166 6.72 -24.13 5.28
CA THR A 166 5.30 -23.79 5.42
C THR A 166 5.04 -22.48 6.16
N LEU A 167 6.06 -21.81 6.71
CA LEU A 167 5.86 -20.59 7.48
C LEU A 167 6.03 -19.34 6.61
N PRO A 168 5.18 -18.29 6.83
CA PRO A 168 5.19 -17.11 6.00
C PRO A 168 6.54 -16.38 6.08
N LEU A 169 6.95 -15.84 4.94
CA LEU A 169 8.09 -14.95 4.83
C LEU A 169 7.53 -13.53 4.65
N LEU A 170 7.84 -12.62 5.58
CA LEU A 170 7.47 -11.21 5.41
C LEU A 170 8.56 -10.55 4.59
N THR A 171 8.19 -9.96 3.45
CA THR A 171 9.03 -8.96 2.79
C THR A 171 8.35 -7.64 3.01
N VAL A 172 8.88 -6.80 3.87
CA VAL A 172 8.44 -5.42 3.90
C VAL A 172 9.10 -4.69 2.74
N SER A 173 8.37 -4.55 1.64
CA SER A 173 8.84 -3.77 0.51
C SER A 173 8.25 -2.35 0.55
N HIS A 174 9.02 -1.47 1.18
CA HIS A 174 9.03 0.00 1.01
C HIS A 174 7.84 0.84 1.49
N GLY A 175 8.21 2.04 1.96
CA GLY A 175 7.30 3.08 2.42
C GLY A 175 7.09 3.07 3.94
N PRO A 176 6.73 4.21 4.52
CA PRO A 176 6.26 4.26 5.90
C PRO A 176 4.93 3.53 6.00
N TYR A 177 4.91 2.67 7.00
CA TYR A 177 3.86 1.70 7.22
C TYR A 177 2.62 2.36 7.81
N ASP A 178 1.45 1.82 7.50
CA ASP A 178 0.29 2.00 8.36
C ASP A 178 0.60 1.19 9.63
N PRO A 179 0.62 1.82 10.83
CA PRO A 179 0.94 1.12 12.07
C PRO A 179 0.10 -0.14 12.25
N HIS A 180 -1.21 -0.05 11.98
CA HIS A 180 -2.11 -1.16 12.19
C HIS A 180 -1.96 -2.26 11.12
N THR A 181 -1.55 -1.94 9.88
CA THR A 181 -1.32 -2.95 8.83
C THR A 181 -0.05 -3.76 9.13
N LEU A 182 0.99 -3.15 9.71
CA LEU A 182 2.12 -3.89 10.26
C LEU A 182 1.66 -4.86 11.36
N ASP A 183 0.80 -4.42 12.28
CA ASP A 183 0.25 -5.30 13.33
C ASP A 183 -0.49 -6.50 12.74
N VAL A 184 -1.25 -6.33 11.64
CA VAL A 184 -1.89 -7.45 10.94
C VAL A 184 -0.88 -8.43 10.36
N ALA A 185 0.21 -7.95 9.75
CA ALA A 185 1.25 -8.84 9.24
C ALA A 185 1.94 -9.60 10.37
N LEU A 186 2.30 -8.93 11.47
CA LEU A 186 2.89 -9.57 12.65
C LEU A 186 1.93 -10.59 13.27
N TYR A 187 0.63 -10.30 13.29
CA TYR A 187 -0.40 -11.25 13.71
C TYR A 187 -0.41 -12.52 12.85
N PHE A 188 -0.34 -12.39 11.52
CA PHE A 188 -0.28 -13.56 10.62
C PHE A 188 0.96 -14.42 10.87
N LEU A 189 2.12 -13.80 11.10
CA LEU A 189 3.38 -14.48 11.38
C LEU A 189 3.32 -15.21 12.72
N ARG A 190 2.96 -14.49 13.79
CA ARG A 190 2.96 -14.99 15.17
C ARG A 190 2.07 -16.22 15.37
N PHE A 191 0.89 -16.22 14.76
CA PHE A 191 -0.04 -17.34 14.89
C PHE A 191 0.11 -18.40 13.78
N GLY A 192 1.09 -18.24 12.89
CA GLY A 192 1.29 -19.13 11.75
C GLY A 192 0.02 -19.23 10.90
N ARG A 193 -0.68 -18.11 10.71
CA ARG A 193 -1.94 -18.01 9.96
C ARG A 193 -1.71 -17.75 8.47
N GLY A 194 -0.55 -17.20 8.10
CA GLY A 194 -0.13 -16.97 6.71
C GLY A 194 0.63 -18.15 6.07
N ARG A 195 0.36 -19.40 6.45
CA ARG A 195 1.20 -20.57 6.06
C ARG A 195 1.41 -20.64 4.54
N ALA A 196 2.67 -20.55 4.09
CA ALA A 196 3.12 -20.56 2.70
C ALA A 196 2.80 -19.31 1.85
N ALA A 197 2.44 -18.18 2.46
CA ALA A 197 2.35 -16.90 1.77
C ALA A 197 3.57 -16.02 2.05
N LEU A 198 4.05 -15.34 1.02
CA LEU A 198 4.86 -14.14 1.20
C LEU A 198 3.90 -12.99 1.54
N ILE A 199 4.11 -12.36 2.69
CA ILE A 199 3.30 -11.20 3.09
C ILE A 199 4.09 -9.96 2.67
N ASN A 200 3.50 -9.15 1.81
CA ASN A 200 3.99 -7.83 1.46
C ASN A 200 3.17 -6.78 2.21
N LEU A 201 3.86 -5.82 2.79
CA LEU A 201 3.21 -4.68 3.43
C LEU A 201 3.06 -3.55 2.42
N GLY A 202 1.84 -3.10 2.27
CA GLY A 202 1.52 -1.93 1.49
C GLY A 202 0.79 -0.88 2.28
N PHE A 203 1.18 0.37 2.07
CA PHE A 203 0.37 1.49 2.51
C PHE A 203 -0.65 1.84 1.42
N SER A 204 -1.92 2.02 1.78
CA SER A 204 -2.89 2.67 0.91
C SER A 204 -2.50 4.12 0.70
N GLY A 205 -2.75 4.65 -0.49
CA GLY A 205 -2.09 5.85 -0.97
C GLY A 205 -2.25 7.06 -0.06
N ARG A 206 -1.25 7.93 -0.12
CA ARG A 206 -1.25 9.29 0.45
C ARG A 206 -1.12 9.29 1.96
N GLU A 207 0.13 9.24 2.42
CA GLU A 207 0.39 9.45 3.84
C GLU A 207 -0.12 10.81 4.30
N PRO A 208 -1.07 10.83 5.25
CA PRO A 208 -1.55 12.07 5.76
C PRO A 208 -0.45 12.72 6.60
N LEU A 209 -0.12 13.98 6.28
CA LEU A 209 0.55 14.81 7.28
C LEU A 209 -0.36 14.94 8.52
N SER A 210 0.22 14.94 9.70
CA SER A 210 -0.57 15.29 10.89
C SER A 210 -1.10 16.73 10.81
N ASP A 211 -2.15 17.04 11.57
CA ASP A 211 -2.64 18.42 11.67
C ASP A 211 -1.56 19.37 12.20
N GLY A 212 -0.67 18.89 13.08
CA GLY A 212 0.50 19.63 13.53
C GLY A 212 1.44 20.00 12.37
N ASN A 213 1.78 19.04 11.51
CA ASN A 213 2.58 19.28 10.30
C ASN A 213 1.89 20.27 9.35
N LEU A 214 0.57 20.20 9.20
CA LEU A 214 -0.18 21.19 8.41
C LEU A 214 -0.10 22.59 9.01
N GLN A 215 -0.24 22.71 10.32
CA GLN A 215 -0.11 23.98 11.00
C GLN A 215 1.30 24.57 10.82
N HIS A 216 2.34 23.74 10.83
CA HIS A 216 3.71 24.18 10.51
C HIS A 216 3.80 24.74 9.09
N LEU A 217 3.33 24.01 8.08
CA LEU A 217 3.32 24.48 6.68
C LEU A 217 2.57 25.81 6.52
N LYS A 218 1.39 25.94 7.15
CA LYS A 218 0.60 27.19 7.18
C LYS A 218 1.38 28.33 7.83
N ARG A 219 2.01 28.11 8.98
CA ARG A 219 2.81 29.12 9.69
C ARG A 219 4.03 29.57 8.89
N TRP A 220 4.62 28.67 8.09
CA TRP A 220 5.72 29.01 7.19
C TRP A 220 5.25 29.65 5.88
N ASN A 221 3.94 29.85 5.69
CA ASN A 221 3.33 30.36 4.46
C ASN A 221 3.71 29.53 3.21
N LEU A 222 3.74 28.20 3.36
CA LEU A 222 4.12 27.28 2.30
C LEU A 222 2.88 26.62 1.71
N PRO A 223 2.45 27.00 0.49
CA PRO A 223 1.19 26.53 -0.10
C PRO A 223 1.32 25.11 -0.67
N LEU A 224 2.09 24.23 -0.03
CA LEU A 224 2.29 22.84 -0.45
C LEU A 224 1.06 22.02 -0.04
N ASN A 225 0.40 21.40 -1.02
CA ASN A 225 -0.75 20.55 -0.70
C ASN A 225 -0.24 19.21 -0.11
N PRO A 226 -0.76 18.81 1.07
CA PRO A 226 -0.26 17.68 1.83
C PRO A 226 -0.63 16.31 1.25
N SER A 227 -1.57 16.25 0.30
CA SER A 227 -2.17 14.98 -0.12
C SER A 227 -1.25 14.08 -0.95
N ASN A 228 -0.15 14.59 -1.50
CA ASN A 228 0.74 13.82 -2.40
C ASN A 228 2.24 14.09 -2.18
N ILE A 229 2.66 14.43 -0.96
CA ILE A 229 4.05 14.82 -0.73
C ILE A 229 5.03 13.62 -0.86
N ASP A 230 4.52 12.38 -0.75
CA ASP A 230 5.30 11.18 -1.01
C ASP A 230 4.71 10.35 -2.16
N VAL A 231 5.61 9.95 -3.04
CA VAL A 231 5.37 9.35 -4.35
C VAL A 231 5.13 7.85 -4.21
N ILE A 232 4.23 7.41 -3.33
CA ILE A 232 4.16 5.99 -2.94
C ILE A 232 3.11 5.20 -3.72
N TYR A 233 2.17 5.87 -4.41
CA TYR A 233 1.13 5.14 -5.15
C TYR A 233 1.59 4.66 -6.52
N PRO A 234 1.06 3.52 -7.01
CA PRO A 234 1.20 3.14 -8.40
C PRO A 234 0.54 4.17 -9.30
N TYR A 235 1.36 4.94 -10.02
CA TYR A 235 0.88 5.84 -11.06
C TYR A 235 1.00 5.13 -12.39
N VAL A 236 0.00 5.26 -13.23
CA VAL A 236 0.11 4.76 -14.59
C VAL A 236 0.78 5.84 -15.44
N ASP A 237 1.83 5.51 -16.17
CA ASP A 237 2.44 6.46 -17.12
C ASP A 237 1.49 6.79 -18.29
N ALA A 238 1.95 7.66 -19.19
CA ALA A 238 1.19 8.04 -20.37
C ALA A 238 0.82 6.85 -21.29
N ASP A 239 1.53 5.72 -21.17
CA ASP A 239 1.37 4.53 -22.01
C ASP A 239 0.53 3.41 -21.35
N GLY A 240 0.16 3.54 -20.08
CA GLY A 240 -0.58 2.47 -19.38
C GLY A 240 0.26 1.59 -18.47
N HIS A 241 1.55 1.89 -18.30
CA HIS A 241 2.41 1.12 -17.44
C HIS A 241 2.25 1.55 -15.99
N PRO A 242 1.88 0.63 -15.08
CA PRO A 242 1.84 0.93 -13.66
C PRO A 242 3.27 1.14 -13.14
N TYR A 243 3.51 2.28 -12.48
CA TYR A 243 4.73 2.64 -11.77
C TYR A 243 4.46 2.69 -10.29
N CYS A 244 4.74 1.60 -9.59
CA CYS A 244 4.75 1.59 -8.13
C CYS A 244 6.14 1.99 -7.61
N TYR A 245 6.16 2.78 -6.54
CA TYR A 245 7.42 3.11 -5.86
C TYR A 245 7.93 1.96 -4.99
N LYS A 246 7.03 1.06 -4.56
CA LYS A 246 7.47 -0.23 -4.02
C LYS A 246 8.35 -0.89 -5.09
N GLN A 247 9.56 -1.28 -4.72
CA GLN A 247 10.50 -2.02 -5.58
C GLN A 247 9.99 -3.46 -5.80
N GLU A 248 8.75 -3.61 -6.30
CA GLU A 248 8.16 -4.87 -6.76
C GLU A 248 9.02 -5.48 -7.88
N GLU A 249 9.79 -4.66 -8.60
CA GLU A 249 10.85 -5.09 -9.52
C GLU A 249 11.97 -5.88 -8.83
N GLY A 250 12.21 -5.60 -7.55
CA GLY A 250 13.13 -6.32 -6.68
C GLY A 250 12.57 -7.61 -6.08
N LEU A 251 11.31 -7.98 -6.36
CA LEU A 251 10.66 -9.15 -5.76
C LEU A 251 11.51 -10.42 -5.87
N SER A 252 12.09 -10.72 -7.03
CA SER A 252 12.94 -11.90 -7.21
C SER A 252 14.21 -11.85 -6.36
N ARG A 253 14.81 -10.65 -6.18
CA ARG A 253 15.96 -10.46 -5.28
C ARG A 253 15.57 -10.73 -3.84
N PHE A 254 14.43 -10.19 -3.38
CA PHE A 254 13.94 -10.40 -2.02
C PHE A 254 13.62 -11.87 -1.77
N VAL A 255 12.91 -12.52 -2.69
CA VAL A 255 12.61 -13.96 -2.61
C VAL A 255 13.88 -14.79 -2.56
N GLY A 256 14.88 -14.48 -3.39
CA GLY A 256 16.18 -15.18 -3.38
C GLY A 256 17.01 -14.98 -2.10
N CYS A 257 16.70 -13.96 -1.29
CA CYS A 257 17.36 -13.72 -0.01
C CYS A 257 16.72 -14.51 1.15
N LEU A 258 15.54 -15.11 0.93
CA LEU A 258 14.82 -15.91 1.91
C LEU A 258 15.31 -17.36 1.82
N ASN A 259 15.60 -17.99 2.96
CA ASN A 259 16.12 -19.36 3.02
C ASN A 259 15.02 -20.42 2.86
N GLY A 260 14.17 -20.31 1.83
CA GLY A 260 12.96 -21.12 1.67
C GLY A 260 12.60 -21.47 0.23
N ALA A 261 11.52 -22.24 0.07
CA ALA A 261 10.90 -22.46 -1.23
C ALA A 261 10.27 -21.15 -1.73
N GLU A 262 10.26 -20.99 -3.05
CA GLU A 262 9.58 -19.86 -3.68
C GLU A 262 8.08 -19.85 -3.30
N PRO A 263 7.49 -18.69 -2.96
CA PRO A 263 6.11 -18.64 -2.48
C PRO A 263 5.10 -18.95 -3.59
N ASP A 264 4.09 -19.77 -3.29
CA ASP A 264 2.93 -19.99 -4.17
C ASP A 264 1.86 -18.88 -4.06
N LEU A 265 1.97 -18.02 -3.03
CA LEU A 265 1.00 -17.01 -2.65
C LEU A 265 1.70 -15.73 -2.21
N ILE A 266 1.20 -14.58 -2.65
CA ILE A 266 1.60 -13.27 -2.16
C ILE A 266 0.37 -12.54 -1.62
N LEU A 267 0.42 -12.11 -0.36
CA LEU A 267 -0.60 -11.25 0.25
C LEU A 267 -0.05 -9.83 0.35
N ASP A 268 -0.59 -8.91 -0.43
CA ASP A 268 -0.27 -7.48 -0.37
C ASP A 268 -1.29 -6.77 0.52
N LEU A 269 -0.93 -6.60 1.79
CA LEU A 269 -1.85 -6.08 2.80
C LEU A 269 -1.85 -4.55 2.80
N HIS A 270 -3.04 -3.96 2.71
CA HIS A 270 -3.27 -2.53 2.74
C HIS A 270 -4.38 -2.19 3.73
N GLY A 271 -4.22 -1.09 4.46
CA GLY A 271 -5.32 -0.51 5.20
C GLY A 271 -6.25 0.29 4.28
N TYR A 272 -7.54 0.31 4.53
CA TYR A 272 -8.42 1.30 3.90
C TYR A 272 -9.42 1.85 4.89
N VAL A 273 -10.06 2.95 4.51
CA VAL A 273 -11.19 3.51 5.26
C VAL A 273 -12.47 3.05 4.61
N GLY A 274 -13.26 2.31 5.40
CA GLY A 274 -14.54 1.74 5.03
C GLY A 274 -15.56 2.78 4.59
N THR A 275 -16.72 2.33 4.11
CA THR A 275 -17.83 3.27 3.82
C THR A 275 -18.56 3.73 5.08
N HIS A 276 -18.22 3.18 6.25
CA HIS A 276 -18.68 3.58 7.58
C HIS A 276 -17.67 3.20 8.69
N PRO A 277 -17.80 3.72 9.94
CA PRO A 277 -16.81 3.52 11.01
C PRO A 277 -16.63 2.07 11.50
N GLU A 278 -17.69 1.25 11.42
CA GLU A 278 -17.71 -0.15 11.87
C GLU A 278 -17.57 -1.15 10.72
N ASP A 279 -17.06 -0.70 9.57
CA ASP A 279 -16.94 -1.54 8.38
C ASP A 279 -16.07 -2.77 8.66
N GLN A 280 -16.66 -3.95 8.51
CA GLN A 280 -15.96 -5.22 8.70
C GLN A 280 -15.58 -5.87 7.36
N ARG A 281 -15.94 -5.26 6.23
CA ARG A 281 -15.81 -5.87 4.92
C ARG A 281 -14.37 -5.81 4.46
N VAL A 282 -13.71 -6.95 4.45
CA VAL A 282 -12.37 -7.10 3.88
C VAL A 282 -12.52 -7.31 2.38
N LEU A 283 -11.71 -6.59 1.60
CA LEU A 283 -11.77 -6.63 0.15
C LEU A 283 -10.49 -7.27 -0.39
N VAL A 284 -10.64 -8.16 -1.37
CA VAL A 284 -9.52 -8.83 -2.05
C VAL A 284 -9.57 -8.52 -3.54
N GLY A 285 -8.56 -7.81 -4.00
CA GLY A 285 -8.37 -7.40 -5.38
C GLY A 285 -7.42 -8.37 -6.08
N LEU A 286 -7.87 -8.95 -7.18
CA LEU A 286 -7.04 -9.86 -7.99
C LEU A 286 -6.48 -9.18 -9.26
N GLY A 287 -6.90 -7.94 -9.52
CA GLY A 287 -6.40 -7.10 -10.60
C GLY A 287 -7.45 -6.13 -11.12
N GLY A 288 -7.03 -4.92 -11.50
CA GLY A 288 -7.86 -3.92 -12.20
C GLY A 288 -7.18 -3.29 -13.41
N LEU A 289 -5.91 -3.62 -13.61
CA LEU A 289 -5.07 -3.20 -14.72
C LEU A 289 -4.40 -4.42 -15.35
N PRO A 290 -3.91 -4.31 -16.59
CA PRO A 290 -3.11 -5.37 -17.21
C PRO A 290 -1.90 -5.77 -16.34
N PRO A 291 -1.54 -7.07 -16.30
CA PRO A 291 -2.23 -8.18 -16.93
C PRO A 291 -3.55 -8.52 -16.20
N TYR A 292 -4.67 -8.60 -16.92
CA TYR A 292 -5.95 -8.97 -16.30
C TYR A 292 -5.95 -10.47 -15.96
N PRO A 293 -6.37 -10.88 -14.75
CA PRO A 293 -6.55 -12.29 -14.45
C PRO A 293 -7.73 -12.84 -15.25
N ARG A 294 -7.61 -14.08 -15.73
CA ARG A 294 -8.76 -14.78 -16.33
C ARG A 294 -9.51 -15.54 -15.24
N ALA A 295 -10.85 -15.53 -15.28
CA ALA A 295 -11.64 -16.26 -14.29
C ALA A 295 -11.31 -17.76 -14.26
N ALA A 296 -10.95 -18.34 -15.41
CA ALA A 296 -10.52 -19.73 -15.55
C ALA A 296 -9.18 -20.05 -14.86
N GLU A 297 -8.32 -19.04 -14.64
CA GLU A 297 -7.05 -19.19 -13.90
C GLU A 297 -7.29 -19.17 -12.39
N LEU A 298 -8.38 -18.52 -11.96
CA LEU A 298 -8.75 -18.37 -10.55
C LEU A 298 -9.60 -19.54 -10.04
N GLY A 299 -10.18 -20.34 -10.94
CA GLY A 299 -11.00 -21.48 -10.59
C GLY A 299 -12.03 -21.86 -11.65
N ARG A 300 -13.14 -22.46 -11.21
CA ARG A 300 -14.26 -22.85 -12.09
C ARG A 300 -15.39 -21.85 -11.95
N LEU A 301 -15.57 -21.01 -12.97
CA LEU A 301 -16.68 -20.07 -13.08
C LEU A 301 -17.88 -20.74 -13.75
N SER A 302 -19.08 -20.50 -13.22
CA SER A 302 -20.35 -20.88 -13.85
C SER A 302 -21.39 -19.80 -13.60
N GLU A 303 -22.33 -19.66 -14.53
CA GLU A 303 -23.43 -18.70 -14.42
C GLU A 303 -24.76 -19.45 -14.33
N ARG A 304 -25.64 -19.03 -13.42
CA ARG A 304 -26.99 -19.57 -13.26
C ARG A 304 -27.97 -18.43 -12.97
N GLY A 305 -28.88 -18.18 -13.91
CA GLY A 305 -29.90 -17.15 -13.75
C GLY A 305 -29.34 -15.73 -13.54
N GLY A 306 -28.25 -15.38 -14.23
CA GLY A 306 -27.57 -14.09 -14.08
C GLY A 306 -26.66 -13.97 -12.85
N VAL A 307 -26.58 -15.02 -12.02
CA VAL A 307 -25.68 -15.06 -10.86
C VAL A 307 -24.44 -15.89 -11.21
N PHE A 308 -23.27 -15.31 -10.94
CA PHE A 308 -21.99 -15.97 -11.14
C PHE A 308 -21.58 -16.71 -9.88
N HIS A 309 -21.11 -17.95 -10.08
CA HIS A 309 -20.55 -18.81 -9.05
C HIS A 309 -19.11 -19.15 -9.45
N LEU A 310 -18.15 -18.74 -8.62
CA LEU A 310 -16.75 -19.12 -8.78
C LEU A 310 -16.35 -20.07 -7.64
N LEU A 311 -15.99 -21.29 -8.03
CA LEU A 311 -15.32 -22.23 -7.12
C LEU A 311 -13.80 -22.00 -7.26
N PRO A 312 -13.13 -21.45 -6.22
CA PRO A 312 -11.74 -21.06 -6.34
C PRO A 312 -10.84 -22.29 -6.47
N ASP A 313 -9.72 -22.12 -7.19
CA ASP A 313 -8.67 -23.12 -7.29
C ASP A 313 -7.92 -23.31 -5.95
N GLY A 314 -6.91 -24.19 -5.95
CA GLY A 314 -6.14 -24.48 -4.74
C GLY A 314 -5.39 -23.27 -4.18
N ARG A 315 -4.85 -22.40 -5.04
CA ARG A 315 -4.07 -21.23 -4.61
C ARG A 315 -4.98 -20.14 -4.05
N LEU A 316 -5.98 -19.70 -4.81
CA LEU A 316 -6.94 -18.69 -4.38
C LEU A 316 -7.67 -19.14 -3.12
N ARG A 317 -8.08 -20.41 -3.03
CA ARG A 317 -8.73 -20.94 -1.82
C ARG A 317 -7.84 -20.83 -0.59
N ARG A 318 -6.54 -21.13 -0.71
CA ARG A 318 -5.59 -20.98 0.41
C ARG A 318 -5.48 -19.51 0.83
N GLY A 319 -5.31 -18.59 -0.12
CA GLY A 319 -5.26 -17.16 0.17
C GLY A 319 -6.53 -16.65 0.85
N LEU A 320 -7.71 -16.97 0.30
CA LEU A 320 -9.00 -16.57 0.88
C LEU A 320 -9.22 -17.17 2.28
N LYS A 321 -8.75 -18.39 2.54
CA LYS A 321 -8.79 -18.98 3.89
C LYS A 321 -7.99 -18.16 4.89
N MET A 322 -6.82 -17.66 4.51
CA MET A 322 -6.00 -16.81 5.38
C MET A 322 -6.69 -15.47 5.64
N VAL A 323 -7.17 -14.82 4.58
CA VAL A 323 -7.83 -13.50 4.68
C VAL A 323 -9.14 -13.58 5.47
N ARG A 324 -9.88 -14.69 5.37
CA ARG A 324 -11.11 -14.96 6.13
C ARG A 324 -10.92 -14.84 7.64
N GLU A 325 -9.71 -15.06 8.14
CA GLU A 325 -9.43 -14.94 9.57
C GLU A 325 -9.47 -13.48 10.08
N LEU A 326 -9.39 -12.51 9.16
CA LEU A 326 -9.51 -11.09 9.48
C LEU A 326 -10.99 -10.70 9.64
N SER A 327 -11.89 -11.27 8.85
CA SER A 327 -13.33 -10.96 8.87
C SER A 327 -14.22 -12.04 8.23
N GLU A 328 -15.42 -12.20 8.80
CA GLU A 328 -16.51 -13.00 8.22
C GLU A 328 -17.13 -12.34 6.98
N GLU A 329 -16.94 -11.03 6.81
CA GLU A 329 -17.36 -10.31 5.61
C GLU A 329 -16.17 -10.14 4.66
N LEU A 330 -16.18 -10.88 3.56
CA LEU A 330 -15.08 -10.92 2.60
C LEU A 330 -15.64 -10.84 1.18
N TYR A 331 -15.08 -9.94 0.38
CA TYR A 331 -15.43 -9.77 -1.01
C TYR A 331 -14.20 -9.88 -1.91
N VAL A 332 -14.40 -10.40 -3.11
CA VAL A 332 -13.35 -10.51 -4.13
C VAL A 332 -13.78 -9.74 -5.36
N GLN A 333 -12.86 -8.93 -5.88
CA GLN A 333 -13.09 -8.03 -7.00
C GLN A 333 -11.95 -8.13 -8.00
N PHE A 334 -12.27 -8.17 -9.30
CA PHE A 334 -11.28 -8.10 -10.36
C PHE A 334 -11.88 -7.70 -11.71
N CYS A 335 -11.06 -7.13 -12.58
CA CYS A 335 -11.35 -6.94 -14.00
C CYS A 335 -10.75 -8.11 -14.79
N GLU A 336 -11.54 -8.79 -15.62
CA GLU A 336 -11.04 -9.74 -16.62
C GLU A 336 -10.65 -8.99 -17.92
N GLU A 337 -11.30 -7.86 -18.16
CA GLU A 337 -11.06 -6.92 -19.27
C GLU A 337 -11.43 -5.49 -18.82
N PRO A 338 -11.05 -4.41 -19.55
CA PRO A 338 -11.34 -3.03 -19.14
C PRO A 338 -12.83 -2.72 -18.86
N HIS A 339 -13.73 -3.44 -19.52
CA HIS A 339 -15.19 -3.24 -19.47
C HIS A 339 -15.92 -4.47 -18.91
N ARG A 340 -15.19 -5.37 -18.27
CA ARG A 340 -15.74 -6.59 -17.68
C ARG A 340 -15.07 -6.86 -16.35
N ALA A 341 -15.79 -6.52 -15.29
CA ALA A 341 -15.42 -6.76 -13.92
C ALA A 341 -16.33 -7.79 -13.27
N TYR A 342 -15.85 -8.35 -12.17
CA TYR A 342 -16.62 -9.19 -11.28
C TYR A 342 -16.53 -8.67 -9.85
N HIS A 343 -17.64 -8.77 -9.15
CA HIS A 343 -17.77 -8.55 -7.71
C HIS A 343 -18.40 -9.79 -7.08
N PHE A 344 -17.71 -10.40 -6.13
CA PHE A 344 -18.14 -11.61 -5.44
C PHE A 344 -18.13 -11.45 -3.93
N ALA A 345 -19.20 -11.89 -3.28
CA ALA A 345 -19.19 -12.21 -1.86
C ALA A 345 -18.61 -13.61 -1.66
N VAL A 346 -17.76 -13.78 -0.64
CA VAL A 346 -17.21 -15.09 -0.28
C VAL A 346 -18.08 -15.70 0.82
N LEU A 347 -18.54 -16.93 0.59
CA LEU A 347 -19.36 -17.70 1.53
C LEU A 347 -18.49 -18.50 2.52
N GLY A 348 -19.12 -19.14 3.52
CA GLY A 348 -18.41 -19.89 4.57
C GLY A 348 -17.57 -21.08 4.06
N GLY A 349 -17.99 -21.73 2.97
CA GLY A 349 -17.20 -22.77 2.30
C GLY A 349 -16.14 -22.24 1.32
N LEU A 350 -15.90 -20.92 1.33
CA LEU A 350 -15.04 -20.18 0.38
C LEU A 350 -15.53 -20.22 -1.07
N GLN A 351 -16.79 -20.58 -1.32
CA GLN A 351 -17.41 -20.36 -2.62
C GLN A 351 -17.67 -18.87 -2.82
N LEU A 352 -17.49 -18.40 -4.06
CA LEU A 352 -17.74 -17.02 -4.44
C LEU A 352 -19.06 -16.94 -5.19
N ILE A 353 -19.93 -16.02 -4.78
CA ILE A 353 -21.21 -15.75 -5.44
C ILE A 353 -21.35 -14.26 -5.71
N GLY A 354 -21.78 -13.89 -6.91
CA GLY A 354 -21.74 -12.49 -7.31
C GLY A 354 -22.20 -12.22 -8.73
N ARG A 355 -21.72 -11.12 -9.27
CA ARG A 355 -22.15 -10.56 -10.55
C ARG A 355 -20.99 -10.07 -11.38
N SER A 356 -21.17 -10.03 -12.69
CA SER A 356 -20.31 -9.25 -13.59
C SER A 356 -20.91 -7.87 -13.84
N PHE A 357 -20.08 -6.89 -14.19
CA PHE A 357 -20.50 -5.55 -14.56
C PHE A 357 -19.47 -4.82 -15.42
N ASP A 358 -19.87 -3.71 -16.05
CA ASP A 358 -18.94 -2.76 -16.68
C ASP A 358 -18.56 -1.68 -15.66
N PRO A 359 -17.27 -1.56 -15.27
CA PRO A 359 -16.83 -0.51 -14.37
C PRO A 359 -17.20 0.91 -14.81
N ARG A 360 -17.32 1.17 -16.12
CA ARG A 360 -17.69 2.51 -16.63
C ARG A 360 -19.08 2.96 -16.22
N ASP A 361 -20.00 2.01 -16.08
CA ASP A 361 -21.40 2.32 -15.88
C ASP A 361 -21.79 2.28 -14.40
N GLU A 362 -21.10 1.45 -13.62
CA GLU A 362 -21.51 1.16 -12.24
C GLU A 362 -20.59 1.71 -11.16
N VAL A 363 -19.35 2.08 -11.50
CA VAL A 363 -18.42 2.64 -10.52
C VAL A 363 -18.65 4.13 -10.40
N ALA A 364 -18.94 4.59 -9.18
CA ALA A 364 -19.06 6.00 -8.86
C ALA A 364 -17.93 6.44 -7.95
N SER A 365 -17.57 7.72 -8.05
CA SER A 365 -16.76 8.39 -7.03
C SER A 365 -17.55 8.53 -5.74
N LEU A 366 -16.94 8.14 -4.62
CA LEU A 366 -17.50 8.29 -3.27
C LEU A 366 -17.71 9.76 -2.91
N LEU A 367 -16.86 10.64 -3.43
CA LEU A 367 -16.95 12.09 -3.29
C LEU A 367 -16.68 12.78 -4.62
N GLU A 368 -17.35 13.93 -4.82
CA GLU A 368 -17.09 14.79 -5.96
C GLU A 368 -15.63 15.27 -5.96
N GLY A 369 -14.94 15.11 -7.10
CA GLY A 369 -13.52 15.45 -7.22
C GLY A 369 -12.55 14.41 -6.65
N GLU A 370 -13.02 13.24 -6.20
CA GLU A 370 -12.21 12.14 -5.70
C GLU A 370 -12.30 10.87 -6.56
N GLU A 371 -11.25 10.04 -6.49
CA GLU A 371 -11.19 8.74 -7.17
C GLU A 371 -11.42 7.55 -6.25
N ARG A 372 -11.87 7.81 -5.02
CA ARG A 372 -12.30 6.71 -4.15
C ARG A 372 -13.57 6.16 -4.73
N ASN A 373 -13.39 5.12 -5.49
CA ASN A 373 -14.46 4.52 -6.25
C ASN A 373 -15.21 3.50 -5.37
N PHE A 374 -16.51 3.41 -5.57
CA PHE A 374 -17.35 2.43 -4.91
C PHE A 374 -18.42 1.93 -5.87
N LEU A 375 -18.99 0.77 -5.56
CA LEU A 375 -20.16 0.23 -6.24
C LEU A 375 -21.39 0.68 -5.44
N PRO A 376 -22.20 1.63 -5.94
CA PRO A 376 -23.32 2.19 -5.17
C PRO A 376 -24.37 1.14 -4.80
N ALA A 377 -24.66 0.21 -5.71
CA ALA A 377 -25.64 -0.85 -5.49
C ALA A 377 -25.24 -1.80 -4.35
N ASP A 378 -23.95 -2.04 -4.18
CA ASP A 378 -23.41 -2.96 -3.18
C ASP A 378 -22.89 -2.22 -1.93
N ASN A 379 -22.88 -0.88 -1.96
CA ASN A 379 -22.30 0.01 -0.95
C ASN A 379 -20.88 -0.42 -0.51
N VAL A 380 -20.06 -0.86 -1.47
CA VAL A 380 -18.73 -1.42 -1.21
C VAL A 380 -17.69 -0.67 -2.01
N ARG A 381 -16.51 -0.45 -1.41
CA ARG A 381 -15.39 0.16 -2.11
C ARG A 381 -15.00 -0.69 -3.32
N TRP A 382 -14.69 -0.01 -4.42
CA TRP A 382 -14.20 -0.61 -5.66
C TRP A 382 -12.68 -0.63 -5.62
N LEU A 383 -12.13 -1.81 -5.34
CA LEU A 383 -10.71 -2.04 -5.12
C LEU A 383 -9.86 -2.01 -6.39
N PRO A 384 -10.32 -2.55 -7.54
CA PRO A 384 -9.52 -2.59 -8.76
C PRO A 384 -9.10 -1.21 -9.33
N SER A 385 -9.76 -0.10 -8.98
CA SER A 385 -9.28 1.24 -9.37
C SER A 385 -7.96 1.64 -8.72
N ALA A 386 -7.53 0.95 -7.66
CA ALA A 386 -6.26 1.20 -7.00
C ALA A 386 -5.04 0.79 -7.85
N GLY A 387 -5.21 -0.04 -8.89
CA GLY A 387 -4.11 -0.56 -9.71
C GLY A 387 -3.03 -1.32 -8.92
N ALA A 388 -3.28 -1.59 -7.62
CA ALA A 388 -2.26 -1.51 -6.59
C ALA A 388 -1.26 -2.68 -6.54
N ASN A 389 -1.49 -3.73 -7.32
CA ASN A 389 -0.59 -4.87 -7.40
C ASN A 389 -0.22 -5.27 -8.84
N ALA A 390 -0.47 -4.43 -9.85
CA ALA A 390 -0.19 -4.82 -11.24
C ALA A 390 1.30 -5.11 -11.47
N VAL A 391 2.20 -4.25 -10.97
CA VAL A 391 3.66 -4.47 -11.02
C VAL A 391 4.06 -5.71 -10.22
N GLN A 392 3.46 -5.93 -9.05
CA GLN A 392 3.69 -7.11 -8.24
C GLN A 392 3.30 -8.39 -9.00
N ARG A 393 2.13 -8.40 -9.67
CA ARG A 393 1.67 -9.54 -10.48
C ARG A 393 2.58 -9.80 -11.68
N ILE A 394 3.06 -8.74 -12.35
CA ILE A 394 4.03 -8.86 -13.43
C ILE A 394 5.33 -9.52 -12.92
N ASN A 395 5.86 -9.07 -11.79
CA ASN A 395 7.10 -9.62 -11.23
C ASN A 395 6.91 -11.01 -10.63
N ALA A 396 5.77 -11.28 -10.00
CA ALA A 396 5.37 -12.61 -9.56
C ALA A 396 5.31 -13.60 -10.74
N GLY A 397 4.83 -13.18 -11.90
CA GLY A 397 4.83 -14.01 -13.11
C GLY A 397 6.22 -14.42 -13.62
N ARG A 398 7.28 -13.74 -13.17
CA ARG A 398 8.69 -14.07 -13.50
C ARG A 398 9.30 -15.12 -12.56
N LEU A 399 8.65 -15.38 -11.43
CA LEU A 399 9.02 -16.42 -10.48
C LEU A 399 8.62 -17.80 -11.01
N PHE A 400 9.33 -18.86 -10.61
CA PHE A 400 9.10 -20.23 -11.11
C PHE A 400 7.72 -20.80 -10.74
N SER A 401 7.31 -20.63 -9.48
CA SER A 401 6.03 -21.01 -8.88
C SER A 401 4.86 -20.18 -9.45
N ARG A 402 5.13 -18.96 -9.95
CA ARG A 402 4.14 -17.99 -10.41
C ARG A 402 3.05 -17.77 -9.34
N PRO A 403 3.38 -17.12 -8.21
CA PRO A 403 2.47 -16.99 -7.09
C PRO A 403 1.15 -16.31 -7.47
N GLN A 404 0.08 -16.71 -6.79
CA GLN A 404 -1.17 -15.97 -6.80
C GLN A 404 -1.05 -14.75 -5.87
N CYS A 405 -1.14 -13.54 -6.44
CA CYS A 405 -1.16 -12.30 -5.66
C CYS A 405 -2.59 -11.94 -5.25
N LEU A 406 -2.79 -11.63 -3.98
CA LEU A 406 -4.02 -11.07 -3.41
C LEU A 406 -3.69 -9.70 -2.86
N HIS A 407 -4.27 -8.65 -3.43
CA HIS A 407 -4.24 -7.32 -2.83
C HIS A 407 -5.38 -7.24 -1.82
N VAL A 408 -5.06 -7.15 -0.53
CA VAL A 408 -6.02 -7.25 0.57
C VAL A 408 -6.18 -5.88 1.20
N GLU A 409 -7.35 -5.28 1.04
CA GLU A 409 -7.72 -4.04 1.72
C GLU A 409 -8.53 -4.34 2.97
N ILE A 410 -8.00 -3.89 4.12
CA ILE A 410 -8.51 -4.17 5.46
C ILE A 410 -9.07 -2.87 6.07
N PRO A 411 -10.36 -2.84 6.45
CA PRO A 411 -10.96 -1.62 6.97
C PRO A 411 -10.38 -1.27 8.35
N THR A 412 -10.39 0.03 8.69
CA THR A 412 -9.85 0.58 9.95
C THR A 412 -10.31 -0.19 11.19
N TRP A 413 -11.61 -0.52 11.28
CA TRP A 413 -12.15 -1.26 12.42
C TRP A 413 -11.46 -2.61 12.65
N VAL A 414 -11.31 -3.41 11.58
CA VAL A 414 -10.67 -4.73 11.63
C VAL A 414 -9.19 -4.59 12.00
N ARG A 415 -8.47 -3.64 11.39
CA ARG A 415 -7.05 -3.38 11.68
C ARG A 415 -6.84 -3.01 13.16
N ARG A 416 -7.67 -2.12 13.71
CA ARG A 416 -7.61 -1.71 15.13
C ARG A 416 -7.86 -2.86 16.09
N ARG A 417 -8.87 -3.69 15.81
CA ARG A 417 -9.17 -4.87 16.62
C ARG A 417 -7.96 -5.81 16.68
N ILE A 418 -7.25 -5.99 15.57
CA ILE A 418 -6.05 -6.83 15.52
C ILE A 418 -4.88 -6.16 16.25
N ALA A 419 -4.66 -4.86 16.06
CA ALA A 419 -3.63 -4.10 16.77
C ALA A 419 -3.82 -4.15 18.30
N LEU A 420 -5.06 -4.02 18.79
CA LEU A 420 -5.38 -4.17 20.22
C LEU A 420 -5.01 -5.57 20.71
N ARG A 421 -5.40 -6.61 19.98
CA ARG A 421 -5.06 -8.00 20.31
C ARG A 421 -3.54 -8.23 20.35
N MET A 422 -2.78 -7.64 19.42
CA MET A 422 -1.32 -7.74 19.41
C MET A 422 -0.69 -7.05 20.63
N LYS A 423 -1.22 -5.89 21.05
CA LYS A 423 -0.78 -5.20 22.26
C LYS A 423 -1.09 -5.98 23.54
N GLU A 424 -2.28 -6.56 23.64
CA GLU A 424 -2.65 -7.43 24.76
C GLU A 424 -1.69 -8.61 24.89
N LEU A 425 -1.33 -9.25 23.78
CA LEU A 425 -0.37 -10.35 23.76
C LEU A 425 1.03 -9.91 24.19
N ALA A 426 1.50 -8.75 23.75
CA ALA A 426 2.80 -8.22 24.16
C ALA A 426 2.86 -7.95 25.68
N ILE A 427 1.76 -7.51 26.28
CA ILE A 427 1.64 -7.35 27.74
C ILE A 427 1.71 -8.72 28.43
N THR A 428 0.94 -9.71 27.95
CA THR A 428 0.96 -11.06 28.52
C THR A 428 2.35 -11.69 28.45
N ASP A 429 3.03 -11.63 27.30
CA ASP A 429 4.39 -12.16 27.15
C ASP A 429 5.37 -11.45 28.11
N SER A 430 5.23 -10.14 28.28
CA SER A 430 6.05 -9.36 29.21
C SER A 430 5.81 -9.79 30.65
N LEU A 431 4.56 -10.07 31.03
CA LEU A 431 4.23 -10.56 32.37
C LEU A 431 4.79 -11.97 32.60
N GLU A 432 4.58 -12.89 31.65
CA GLU A 432 5.10 -14.27 31.71
C GLU A 432 6.64 -14.31 31.78
N SER A 433 7.31 -13.48 30.99
CA SER A 433 8.78 -13.37 31.01
C SER A 433 9.33 -12.70 32.28
N SER A 434 8.51 -11.87 32.95
CA SER A 434 8.85 -11.26 34.24
C SER A 434 8.60 -12.16 35.46
N GLY A 435 8.00 -13.35 35.25
CA GLY A 435 7.79 -14.34 36.32
C GLY A 435 6.77 -13.94 37.40
N LEU A 436 5.84 -13.02 37.06
CA LEU A 436 4.70 -12.64 37.91
C LEU A 436 3.53 -13.62 37.82
#